data_AF-A0A9E3JVP0-F1
#
_entry.id   AF-A0A9E3JVP0-F1
#
_cell.length_a   1.000
_cell.length_b   1.000
_cell.length_c   1.000
_cell.angle_alpha   90.00
_cell.angle_beta   90.00
_cell.angle_gamma   90.00
#
_symmetry.space_group_name_H-M   'P 1'
#
loop_
_entity.id
_entity.type
_entity.pdbx_description
1 polymer ?
#
loop_
_entity_poly.entity_id
_entity_poly.type
_entity_poly.pdbx_seq_one_letter_code
_entity_poly.pdbx_strand_id
1 'polypeptide(L)'
;MNDGESYDMDDAVAAMQVLHAALTCDLEELETQILALGYSTTVVPIPDDQKIAEYYEARTALHSGLSSIAEVLAWIQWKTEEDPGGDVAVAIQPLPTLRGCSIH
;
A
#
# COMPACT_ATOMS: atom_id res chain seq x y z
N MET A 1 -8.04 31.11 19.61
CA MET A 1 -7.11 29.98 19.48
C MET A 1 -7.90 28.71 19.63
N ASN A 2 -8.32 28.12 18.51
CA ASN A 2 -8.54 26.68 18.38
C ASN A 2 -8.61 26.40 16.87
N ASP A 3 -7.49 26.57 16.18
CA ASP A 3 -7.29 26.10 14.81
C ASP A 3 -7.02 24.60 14.91
N GLY A 4 -8.09 23.83 15.12
CA GLY A 4 -8.05 22.40 14.88
C GLY A 4 -7.98 22.23 13.37
N GLU A 5 -6.79 21.92 12.84
CA GLU A 5 -6.61 21.53 11.45
C GLU A 5 -7.53 20.32 11.20
N SER A 6 -8.70 20.59 10.63
CA SER A 6 -9.53 19.58 9.98
C SER A 6 -8.76 19.14 8.75
N TYR A 7 -7.89 18.14 8.90
CA TYR A 7 -7.30 17.47 7.73
C TYR A 7 -8.45 16.91 6.91
N ASP A 8 -8.63 17.45 5.71
CA ASP A 8 -9.68 17.02 4.81
C ASP A 8 -9.42 15.57 4.41
N MET A 9 -10.47 14.75 4.42
CA MET A 9 -10.37 13.36 4.00
C MET A 9 -9.93 13.26 2.54
N ASP A 10 -10.30 14.26 1.73
CA ASP A 10 -9.85 14.40 0.35
C ASP A 10 -8.32 14.60 0.26
N ASP A 11 -7.73 15.37 1.18
CA ASP A 11 -6.27 15.55 1.25
C ASP A 11 -5.56 14.23 1.63
N ALA A 12 -6.15 13.46 2.55
CA ALA A 12 -5.62 12.15 2.93
C ALA A 12 -5.71 11.12 1.79
N VAL A 13 -6.81 11.11 1.04
CA VAL A 13 -6.99 10.26 -0.16
C VAL A 13 -5.99 10.65 -1.24
N ALA A 14 -5.83 11.95 -1.52
CA ALA A 14 -4.85 12.44 -2.47
C ALA A 14 -3.42 12.05 -2.07
N ALA A 15 -3.07 12.21 -0.79
CA ALA A 15 -1.77 11.80 -0.27
C ALA A 15 -1.54 10.28 -0.41
N MET A 16 -2.54 9.45 -0.14
CA MET A 16 -2.46 7.99 -0.32
C MET A 16 -2.31 7.59 -1.80
N GLN A 17 -3.00 8.27 -2.71
CA GLN A 17 -2.86 8.05 -4.15
C GLN A 17 -1.46 8.44 -4.66
N VAL A 18 -0.92 9.57 -4.18
CA VAL A 18 0.46 10.00 -4.48
C VAL A 18 1.46 8.98 -3.94
N LEU A 19 1.28 8.51 -2.71
CA LEU A 19 2.14 7.48 -2.12
C LEU A 19 2.06 6.16 -2.90
N HIS A 20 0.86 5.72 -3.29
CA HIS A 20 0.68 4.54 -4.13
C HIS A 20 1.43 4.65 -5.46
N ALA A 21 1.36 5.81 -6.12
CA ALA A 21 2.07 6.06 -7.36
C ALA A 21 3.60 6.03 -7.16
N ALA A 22 4.10 6.67 -6.09
CA ALA A 22 5.52 6.66 -5.77
C ALA A 22 6.05 5.24 -5.50
N LEU A 23 5.36 4.45 -4.67
CA LEU A 23 5.75 3.07 -4.39
C LEU A 23 5.66 2.15 -5.62
N THR A 24 4.76 2.44 -6.55
CA THR A 24 4.67 1.72 -7.83
C THR A 24 5.92 2.00 -8.68
N CYS A 25 6.35 3.27 -8.77
CA CYS A 25 7.59 3.62 -9.47
C CYS A 25 8.82 2.97 -8.82
N ASP A 26 8.91 3.00 -7.48
CA ASP A 26 10.01 2.38 -6.75
C ASP A 26 10.05 0.86 -7.00
N LEU A 27 8.89 0.20 -7.07
CA LEU A 27 8.78 -1.22 -7.40
C LEU A 27 9.23 -1.53 -8.82
N GLU A 28 8.80 -0.74 -9.81
CA GLU A 28 9.22 -0.91 -11.21
C GLU A 28 10.73 -0.71 -11.38
N GLU A 29 11.31 0.27 -10.69
CA GLU A 29 12.75 0.49 -10.67
C GLU A 29 13.48 -0.71 -10.05
N LEU A 30 13.03 -1.17 -8.88
CA LEU A 30 13.60 -2.32 -8.19
C LEU A 30 13.54 -3.59 -9.04
N GLU A 31 12.41 -3.86 -9.70
CA GLU A 31 12.25 -5.00 -10.61
C GLU A 31 13.17 -4.88 -11.82
N THR A 32 13.37 -3.68 -12.35
CA THR A 32 14.34 -3.42 -13.42
C THR A 32 15.77 -3.71 -12.96
N GLN A 33 16.14 -3.34 -11.73
CA GLN A 33 17.45 -3.65 -11.16
C GLN A 33 17.65 -5.17 -10.97
N ILE A 34 16.64 -5.89 -10.47
CA ILE A 34 16.67 -7.36 -10.34
C ILE A 34 16.92 -8.02 -11.71
N LEU A 35 16.22 -7.58 -12.74
CA LEU A 35 16.39 -8.09 -14.11
C LEU A 35 17.77 -7.76 -14.68
N ALA A 36 18.29 -6.55 -14.43
CA ALA A 36 19.61 -6.13 -14.88
C ALA A 36 20.74 -6.94 -14.23
N LEU A 37 20.53 -7.44 -13.00
CA LEU A 37 21.41 -8.35 -12.31
C LEU A 37 21.31 -9.80 -12.81
N GLY A 38 20.37 -10.10 -13.73
CA GLY A 38 20.18 -11.41 -14.33
C GLY A 38 19.24 -12.35 -13.54
N TYR A 39 18.54 -11.83 -12.53
CA TYR A 39 17.60 -12.59 -11.73
C TYR A 39 16.17 -12.44 -12.24
N SER A 40 15.32 -13.42 -11.91
CA SER A 40 13.90 -13.40 -12.30
C SER A 40 13.06 -12.67 -11.27
N THR A 41 12.08 -11.88 -11.73
CA THR A 41 11.06 -11.26 -10.87
C THR A 41 9.84 -12.17 -10.64
N THR A 42 9.72 -13.28 -11.38
CA THR A 42 8.56 -14.19 -11.34
C THR A 42 8.77 -15.45 -10.52
N VAL A 43 10.01 -15.75 -10.13
CA VAL A 43 10.37 -16.99 -9.44
C VAL A 43 10.63 -16.70 -7.96
N VAL A 44 10.20 -17.61 -7.09
CA VAL A 44 10.50 -17.55 -5.65
C VAL A 44 12.03 -17.53 -5.46
N PRO A 45 12.58 -16.58 -4.69
CA PRO A 45 14.01 -16.45 -4.48
C PRO A 45 14.61 -17.76 -3.97
N ILE A 46 15.69 -18.22 -4.58
CA ILE A 46 16.49 -19.31 -4.01
C ILE A 46 17.31 -18.69 -2.87
N PRO A 47 17.18 -19.18 -1.62
CA PRO A 47 17.74 -18.52 -0.43
C PRO A 47 19.28 -18.50 -0.36
N ASP A 48 19.98 -19.11 -1.32
CA ASP A 48 21.44 -19.22 -1.31
C ASP A 48 22.17 -17.98 -1.85
N ASP A 49 21.47 -17.02 -2.48
CA ASP A 49 22.11 -15.80 -2.98
C ASP A 49 21.80 -14.60 -2.08
N GLN A 50 22.68 -14.41 -1.09
CA GLN A 50 22.55 -13.34 -0.10
C GLN A 50 22.61 -11.93 -0.71
N LYS A 51 23.13 -11.76 -1.95
CA LYS A 51 23.19 -10.46 -2.61
C LYS A 51 21.86 -10.02 -3.21
N ILE A 52 21.00 -10.96 -3.60
CA ILE A 52 19.68 -10.66 -4.16
C ILE A 52 18.56 -10.77 -3.12
N ALA A 53 18.84 -11.37 -1.97
CA ALA A 53 17.87 -11.52 -0.88
C ALA A 53 17.26 -10.17 -0.44
N GLU A 54 18.09 -9.13 -0.27
CA GLU A 54 17.64 -7.78 0.11
C GLU A 54 16.70 -7.17 -0.96
N TYR A 55 16.99 -7.40 -2.24
CA TYR A 55 16.14 -6.94 -3.34
C TYR A 55 14.76 -7.61 -3.33
N TYR A 56 14.72 -8.92 -3.07
CA TYR A 56 13.45 -9.64 -2.99
C TYR A 56 12.66 -9.33 -1.73
N GLU A 57 13.33 -9.07 -0.61
CA GLU A 57 12.69 -8.60 0.62
C GLU A 57 12.06 -7.22 0.39
N ALA A 58 12.81 -6.28 -0.19
CA ALA A 58 12.31 -4.96 -0.55
C ALA A 58 11.12 -5.05 -1.52
N ARG A 59 11.21 -5.93 -2.54
CA ARG A 59 10.12 -6.18 -3.49
C ARG A 59 8.86 -6.69 -2.80
N THR A 60 9.02 -7.62 -1.86
CA THR A 60 7.90 -8.17 -1.09
C THR A 60 7.26 -7.10 -0.21
N ALA A 61 8.08 -6.27 0.46
CA ALA A 61 7.61 -5.16 1.26
C ALA A 61 6.86 -4.12 0.43
N LEU A 62 7.35 -3.77 -0.77
CA LEU A 62 6.69 -2.85 -1.69
C LEU A 62 5.33 -3.37 -2.16
N HIS A 63 5.25 -4.64 -2.59
CA HIS A 63 3.97 -5.26 -2.94
C HIS A 63 2.99 -5.28 -1.77
N SER A 64 3.47 -5.60 -0.56
CA SER A 64 2.64 -5.57 0.64
C SER A 64 2.12 -4.16 0.92
N GLY A 65 2.98 -3.14 0.84
CA GLY A 65 2.60 -1.74 1.06
C GLY A 65 1.58 -1.24 0.04
N LEU A 66 1.77 -1.56 -1.24
CA LEU A 66 0.83 -1.21 -2.32
C LEU A 66 -0.55 -1.84 -2.09
N SER A 67 -0.60 -3.13 -1.73
CA SER A 67 -1.86 -3.80 -1.38
C SER A 67 -2.55 -3.14 -0.19
N SER A 68 -1.80 -2.80 0.87
CA SER A 68 -2.38 -2.13 2.05
C SER A 68 -2.95 -0.76 1.72
N ILE A 69 -2.28 0.04 0.86
CA ILE A 69 -2.82 1.34 0.44
C ILE A 69 -4.09 1.15 -0.41
N ALA A 70 -4.07 0.19 -1.34
CA ALA A 70 -5.24 -0.12 -2.16
C ALA A 70 -6.45 -0.56 -1.32
N GLU A 71 -6.24 -1.35 -0.27
CA GLU A 71 -7.28 -1.74 0.69
C GLU A 71 -7.87 -0.54 1.42
N VAL A 72 -7.04 0.39 1.88
CA VAL A 72 -7.50 1.61 2.56
C VAL A 72 -8.32 2.48 1.61
N LEU A 73 -7.84 2.70 0.37
CA LEU A 73 -8.56 3.48 -0.64
C LEU A 73 -9.92 2.84 -0.98
N ALA A 74 -9.98 1.52 -1.14
CA ALA A 74 -11.22 0.80 -1.40
C ALA A 74 -12.20 0.91 -0.22
N TRP A 75 -11.70 0.86 1.03
CA TRP A 75 -12.51 1.05 2.21
C TRP A 75 -13.09 2.47 2.31
N ILE A 76 -12.28 3.50 2.03
CA ILE A 76 -12.73 4.90 1.98
C ILE A 76 -13.83 5.06 0.94
N GLN A 77 -13.63 4.52 -0.26
CA GLN A 77 -14.63 4.58 -1.33
C GLN A 77 -15.94 3.93 -0.88
N TRP A 78 -15.88 2.71 -0.33
CA TRP A 78 -17.05 2.00 0.18
C TRP A 78 -17.80 2.82 1.25
N LYS A 79 -17.08 3.46 2.18
CA LYS A 79 -17.71 4.31 3.20
C LYS A 79 -18.36 5.57 2.65
N THR A 80 -17.78 6.15 1.60
CA THR A 80 -18.35 7.33 0.93
C THR A 80 -19.61 6.95 0.14
N GLU A 81 -19.68 5.75 -0.42
CA GLU A 81 -20.86 5.23 -1.11
C GLU A 81 -22.03 4.90 -0.16
N GLU A 82 -21.73 4.41 1.07
CA GLU A 82 -22.74 4.07 2.08
C GLU A 82 -23.41 5.30 2.71
N ASP A 83 -22.69 6.42 2.87
CA ASP A 83 -23.23 7.66 3.42
C ASP A 83 -22.66 8.91 2.71
N PRO A 84 -23.28 9.34 1.59
CA PRO A 84 -22.76 10.44 0.76
C PRO A 84 -22.83 11.83 1.41
N GLY A 85 -23.49 11.95 2.57
CA GLY A 85 -23.71 13.24 3.26
C GLY A 85 -23.47 13.21 4.76
N GLY A 86 -23.03 12.07 5.32
CA GLY A 86 -22.74 11.92 6.73
C GLY A 86 -21.35 12.38 7.10
N ASP A 87 -21.24 12.96 8.29
CA ASP A 87 -19.97 13.27 8.92
C ASP A 87 -19.19 11.96 9.16
N VAL A 88 -18.30 11.63 8.22
CA VAL A 88 -17.47 10.42 8.21
C VAL A 88 -16.54 10.36 9.44
N ALA A 89 -16.49 11.44 10.25
CA ALA A 89 -15.81 11.49 11.53
C ALA A 89 -16.26 10.40 12.54
N VAL A 90 -17.45 9.80 12.35
CA VAL A 90 -17.92 8.66 13.19
C VAL A 90 -17.47 7.29 12.65
N ALA A 91 -16.92 7.23 11.44
CA ALA A 91 -16.67 5.98 10.73
C ALA A 91 -15.21 5.49 10.74
N ILE A 92 -14.37 5.94 11.68
CA ILE A 92 -13.13 5.21 12.03
C ILE A 92 -13.51 3.93 12.80
N GLN A 93 -14.36 3.10 12.20
CA GLN A 93 -14.39 1.70 12.54
C GLN A 93 -13.11 1.08 11.99
N PRO A 94 -12.48 0.14 12.73
CA PRO A 94 -11.29 -0.54 12.23
C PRO A 94 -11.59 -1.10 10.83
N LEU A 95 -10.59 -1.05 9.95
CA LEU A 95 -10.62 -1.74 8.66
C LEU A 95 -11.26 -3.11 8.89
N PRO A 96 -12.34 -3.47 8.15
CA PRO A 96 -12.95 -4.77 8.31
C PRO A 96 -11.82 -5.77 8.16
N THR A 97 -11.60 -6.56 9.21
CA THR A 97 -10.49 -7.52 9.23
C THR A 97 -10.75 -8.44 8.05
N LEU A 98 -10.00 -8.24 6.96
CA LEU A 98 -10.02 -9.13 5.81
C LEU A 98 -9.81 -10.51 6.41
N ARG A 99 -10.84 -11.35 6.29
CA ARG A 99 -10.89 -12.63 6.99
C ARG A 99 -9.67 -13.44 6.60
N GLY A 100 -8.70 -13.50 7.52
CA GLY A 100 -7.64 -14.48 7.59
C GLY A 100 -6.87 -14.71 6.29
N CYS A 101 -5.96 -13.79 5.94
CA CYS A 101 -4.73 -14.23 5.31
C CYS A 101 -3.62 -14.14 6.36
N SER A 102 -3.42 -15.27 7.05
CA SER A 102 -2.21 -15.49 7.82
C SER A 102 -1.06 -15.47 6.81
N ILE A 103 -0.20 -14.46 6.88
CA ILE A 103 1.07 -14.45 6.16
C ILE A 103 2.05 -15.23 7.03
N HIS A 104 1.98 -16.55 6.95
CA HIS A 104 2.94 -17.50 7.52
C HIS A 104 3.38 -18.47 6.43
#